data_AF-A0AAE3I8K3-F1
#
_entry.id   AF-A0AAE3I8K3-F1
#
_cell.length_a   1.000
_cell.length_b   1.000
_cell.length_c   1.000
_cell.angle_alpha   90.00
_cell.angle_beta   90.00
_cell.angle_gamma   90.00
#
_symmetry.space_group_name_H-M   'P 1'
#
loop_
_entity.id
_entity.type
_entity.pdbx_description
1 polymer ?
#
loop_
_entity_poly.entity_id
_entity_poly.type
_entity_poly.pdbx_seq_one_letter_code
_entity_poly.pdbx_strand_id
1 'polypeptide(L)' 'MPNGSFGESTAVSVTENQMRTLLEEEGTGILAFSTDDLPYILPMSFGYDGDSTLYK' A
#
# COMPACT_ATOMS: atom_id res chain seq x y z
N MET A 1 -16.37 -23.15 22.59
CA MET A 1 -15.28 -22.54 21.79
C MET A 1 -15.77 -21.20 21.26
N PRO A 2 -14.91 -20.18 21.24
CA PRO A 2 -14.57 -19.62 19.94
C PRO A 2 -13.06 -19.67 19.76
N ASN A 3 -12.65 -20.46 18.77
CA ASN A 3 -11.28 -20.54 18.29
C ASN A 3 -11.07 -19.28 17.44
N GLY A 4 -10.55 -18.21 18.04
CA GLY A 4 -10.15 -17.00 17.31
C GLY A 4 -8.87 -17.24 16.54
N SER A 5 -8.93 -18.08 15.50
CA SER A 5 -7.87 -18.12 14.50
C SER A 5 -7.91 -16.77 13.79
N PHE A 6 -7.01 -15.86 14.15
CA PHE A 6 -6.60 -14.83 13.22
C PHE A 6 -6.20 -15.58 11.95
N GLY A 7 -6.97 -15.38 10.88
CA GLY A 7 -6.78 -16.08 9.62
C GLY A 7 -5.30 -16.05 9.26
N GLU A 8 -4.79 -17.19 8.82
CA GLU A 8 -3.49 -17.34 8.17
C GLU A 8 -3.07 -16.03 7.49
N SER A 9 -2.09 -15.34 8.09
CA SER A 9 -1.63 -14.07 7.55
C SER A 9 -0.89 -14.40 6.26
N THR A 10 -1.53 -14.13 5.12
CA THR A 10 -0.90 -14.17 3.79
C THR A 10 0.05 -13.00 3.57
N ALA A 11 0.30 -12.18 4.60
CA ALA A 11 1.26 -11.09 4.54
C ALA A 11 2.67 -11.65 4.31
N VAL A 12 3.17 -11.46 3.09
CA VAL A 12 4.56 -11.68 2.75
C VAL A 12 5.37 -10.52 3.33
N SER A 13 6.43 -10.82 4.07
CA SER A 13 7.36 -9.78 4.49
C SER A 13 8.13 -9.27 3.28
N VAL A 14 8.12 -7.95 3.10
CA VAL A 14 8.83 -7.26 2.02
C VAL A 14 9.93 -6.42 2.65
N THR A 15 11.16 -6.57 2.14
CA THR A 15 12.30 -5.75 2.57
C THR A 15 12.17 -4.32 2.07
N GLU A 16 12.86 -3.38 2.71
CA GLU A 16 12.89 -1.98 2.26
C GLU A 16 13.38 -1.83 0.81
N ASN A 17 14.38 -2.61 0.40
CA ASN A 17 14.86 -2.60 -0.98
C ASN A 17 13.80 -3.06 -1.96
N GLN A 18 13.02 -4.10 -1.61
CA GLN A 18 11.92 -4.57 -2.46
C GLN A 18 10.79 -3.54 -2.54
N MET A 19 10.49 -2.84 -1.43
CA MET A 19 9.52 -1.73 -1.47
C MET A 19 10.01 -0.59 -2.36
N ARG A 20 11.30 -0.23 -2.27
CA ARG A 20 11.91 0.82 -3.09
C ARG A 20 11.81 0.49 -4.58
N THR A 21 12.22 -0.72 -4.97
CA THR A 21 12.11 -1.20 -6.35
C THR A 21 10.66 -1.14 -6.86
N LEU A 22 9.69 -1.58 -6.06
CA LEU A 22 8.27 -1.52 -6.44
C LEU A 22 7.81 -0.08 -6.72
N LEU A 23 8.17 0.86 -5.84
CA LEU A 23 7.78 2.27 -5.96
C LEU A 23 8.44 2.96 -7.17
N GLU A 24 9.65 2.54 -7.54
CA GLU A 24 10.37 3.05 -8.72
C GLU A 24 9.82 2.50 -10.04
N GLU A 25 9.30 1.26 -10.06
CA GLU A 25 8.89 0.57 -11.28
C GLU A 25 7.40 0.73 -11.66
N GLU A 26 6.46 0.66 -10.70
CA GLU A 26 5.02 0.54 -11.02
C GLU A 26 4.36 1.86 -11.45
N GLY A 27 4.72 2.98 -10.82
CA GLY A 27 4.20 4.32 -11.13
C GLY A 27 2.66 4.49 -11.07
N THR A 28 1.92 3.49 -10.57
CA THR A 28 0.46 3.49 -10.43
C THR A 28 0.03 2.82 -9.13
N GLY A 29 -0.97 3.38 -8.47
CA GLY A 29 -1.39 2.93 -7.15
C GLY A 29 -2.79 3.37 -6.77
N ILE A 30 -3.16 3.08 -5.54
CA ILE A 30 -4.47 3.41 -4.97
C ILE A 30 -4.28 4.46 -3.87
N LEU A 31 -4.90 5.62 -4.02
CA LEU A 31 -5.00 6.64 -2.98
C LEU A 31 -6.32 6.48 -2.24
N ALA A 32 -6.24 6.13 -0.94
CA ALA A 32 -7.40 5.98 -0.07
C ALA A 32 -7.48 7.13 0.94
N PHE A 33 -8.61 7.83 0.98
CA PHE A 33 -8.91 8.85 1.98
C PHE A 33 -9.79 8.24 3.07
N SER A 34 -9.35 8.41 4.32
CA SER A 34 -10.21 8.09 5.45
C SER A 34 -11.32 9.15 5.54
N THR A 35 -12.56 8.69 5.50
CA THR A 35 -13.76 9.51 5.72
C THR A 35 -14.61 8.86 6.79
N ASP A 36 -15.54 9.60 7.38
CA ASP A 36 -16.35 9.12 8.51
C ASP A 36 -17.20 7.88 8.21
N ASP A 37 -17.65 7.69 6.95
CA ASP A 37 -18.49 6.57 6.56
C ASP A 37 -17.73 5.45 5.81
N LEU A 38 -17.27 5.73 4.59
CA LEU A 38 -16.62 4.75 3.72
C LEU A 38 -15.41 5.36 3.02
N PRO A 39 -14.23 4.71 3.07
CA PRO A 39 -13.03 5.28 2.49
C PRO A 39 -13.22 5.62 1.01
N TYR A 40 -12.79 6.81 0.63
CA TYR A 40 -12.82 7.23 -0.76
C TYR A 40 -11.54 6.78 -1.45
N ILE A 41 -11.67 5.98 -2.51
CA ILE A 41 -10.56 5.26 -3.13
C ILE A 41 -10.40 5.68 -4.59
N LEU A 42 -9.20 6.10 -4.97
CA LEU A 42 -8.86 6.56 -6.32
C LEU A 42 -7.67 5.76 -6.90
N PRO A 43 -7.85 5.04 -8.02
CA PRO A 43 -6.74 4.58 -8.84
C PRO A 43 -6.08 5.76 -9.55
N MET A 44 -4.76 5.89 -9.42
CA MET A 44 -4.05 7.00 -10.01
C MET A 44 -2.55 6.71 -10.21
N SER A 45 -1.93 7.45 -11.13
CA SER A 45 -0.47 7.42 -11.32
C SER A 45 0.24 8.20 -10.22
N PHE A 46 1.43 7.77 -9.83
CA PHE A 46 2.28 8.50 -8.87
C PHE A 46 3.75 8.48 -9.33
N GLY A 47 4.54 9.41 -8.80
CA GLY A 47 6.00 9.37 -8.89
C GLY A 47 6.64 9.17 -7.52
N TYR A 48 7.82 8.57 -7.46
CA TYR A 48 8.61 8.42 -6.24
C TYR A 48 10.00 9.05 -6.44
N ASP A 49 10.51 9.80 -5.47
CA ASP A 49 11.82 10.47 -5.58
C ASP A 49 13.03 9.56 -5.34
N GLY A 50 12.80 8.30 -4.98
CA GLY A 50 13.87 7.37 -4.62
C GLY A 50 14.24 7.40 -3.15
N ASP A 51 13.58 8.23 -2.32
CA ASP A 51 13.83 8.32 -0.88
C ASP A 51 12.55 8.13 -0.06
N SER A 52 11.67 9.14 -0.03
CA SER A 52 10.58 9.18 0.94
C SER A 52 9.30 9.88 0.46
N THR A 53 9.32 10.52 -0.71
CA THR A 53 8.17 11.33 -1.17
C THR A 53 7.49 10.70 -2.37
N LEU A 54 6.16 10.60 -2.28
CA LEU A 54 5.30 10.29 -3.42
C LEU A 54 4.68 11.58 -3.98
N TYR A 55 4.66 11.69 -5.30
CA TYR A 55 4.10 12.82 -6.04
C TYR A 55 2.84 12.38 -6.79
N LYS A 56 1.90 13.31 -6.91
CA LYS A 56 0.60 13.16 -7.59
C LYS A 56 0.62 13.79 -8.97
#